data_AF-A0A8J8TIG5-F1
#
_entry.id   AF-A0A8J8TIG5-F1
#
_cell.length_a   1.000
_cell.length_b   1.000
_cell.length_c   1.000
_cell.angle_alpha   90.00
_cell.angle_beta   90.00
_cell.angle_gamma   90.00
#
_symmetry.space_group_name_H-M   'P 1'
#
loop_
_entity.id
_entity.type
_entity.pdbx_description
1 polymer ?
#
loop_
_entity_poly.entity_id
_entity_poly.type
_entity_poly.pdbx_seq_one_letter_code
_entity_poly.pdbx_strand_id
1 'polypeptide(L)'
;MNKIRIDLSQDEIPTVWYNILPDLPEELPQPIDETGKSFETLKKVLPSKVLELEFSRERYVKIPDEVLERYLQVGRPTPIIRAKRLEEYLGNVVKIYLKMESYTYTGSHKINSALAHVYYATQDGANFVTTETGAGQWGSSVA
;
A
#
# COMPACT_ATOMS: atom_id res chain seq x y z
N MET A 1 -32.61 1.27 -9.74
CA MET A 1 -31.98 0.99 -8.42
C MET A 1 -30.93 2.06 -8.14
N ASN A 2 -30.92 2.66 -6.96
CA ASN A 2 -29.91 3.64 -6.56
C ASN A 2 -28.57 2.92 -6.30
N LYS A 3 -27.62 2.98 -7.23
CA LYS A 3 -26.31 2.32 -7.13
C LYS A 3 -25.50 2.96 -5.99
N ILE A 4 -25.22 2.21 -4.92
CA ILE A 4 -24.43 2.68 -3.75
C ILE A 4 -22.98 2.22 -3.79
N ARG A 5 -22.66 1.25 -4.64
CA ARG A 5 -21.32 0.69 -4.80
C ARG A 5 -20.78 1.04 -6.18
N ILE A 6 -19.55 1.53 -6.20
CA ILE A 6 -18.78 1.86 -7.40
C ILE A 6 -17.63 0.86 -7.45
N ASP A 7 -17.73 -0.06 -8.41
CA ASP A 7 -16.74 -1.09 -8.66
C ASP A 7 -15.84 -0.60 -9.81
N LEU A 8 -14.54 -0.86 -9.71
CA LEU A 8 -13.57 -0.73 -10.80
C LEU A 8 -13.28 -2.14 -11.29
N SER A 9 -13.29 -2.35 -12.60
CA SER A 9 -13.02 -3.68 -13.16
C SER A 9 -11.56 -4.09 -12.91
N GLN A 10 -11.30 -5.40 -12.79
CA GLN A 10 -9.96 -5.91 -12.50
C GLN A 10 -8.97 -5.63 -13.63
N ASP A 11 -9.42 -5.60 -14.87
CA ASP A 11 -8.63 -5.22 -16.06
C ASP A 11 -8.32 -3.72 -16.12
N GLU A 12 -8.98 -2.89 -15.32
CA GLU A 12 -8.74 -1.45 -15.20
C GLU A 12 -7.90 -1.08 -13.96
N ILE A 13 -7.33 -2.07 -13.26
CA ILE A 13 -6.49 -1.81 -12.08
C ILE A 13 -5.27 -0.94 -12.47
N PRO A 14 -4.92 0.09 -11.67
CA PRO A 14 -3.71 0.87 -11.92
C PRO A 14 -2.45 0.00 -11.91
N THR A 15 -1.51 0.29 -12.81
CA THR A 15 -0.27 -0.49 -13.00
C THR A 15 0.98 0.18 -12.44
N VAL A 16 0.82 1.32 -11.77
CA VAL A 16 1.91 2.11 -11.16
C VAL A 16 1.54 2.52 -9.73
N TRP A 17 2.53 2.55 -8.84
CA TRP A 17 2.45 3.30 -7.60
C TRP A 17 2.83 4.76 -7.84
N TYR A 18 2.27 5.66 -7.03
CA TYR A 18 2.60 7.08 -7.05
C TYR A 18 3.55 7.41 -5.90
N ASN A 19 4.63 8.12 -6.23
CA ASN A 19 5.59 8.66 -5.29
C ASN A 19 5.38 10.17 -5.17
N ILE A 20 5.10 10.65 -3.96
CA ILE A 20 4.83 12.07 -3.70
C ILE A 20 6.10 12.92 -3.59
N LEU A 21 7.26 12.32 -3.33
CA LEU A 21 8.54 13.04 -3.11
C LEU A 21 8.87 14.11 -4.18
N PRO A 22 8.75 13.85 -5.50
CA PRO A 22 9.06 14.85 -6.51
C PRO A 22 8.05 16.01 -6.59
N ASP A 23 6.87 15.87 -5.97
CA ASP A 23 5.78 16.83 -6.04
C ASP A 23 5.51 17.51 -4.67
N LEU A 24 6.38 17.31 -3.68
CA LEU A 24 6.33 18.03 -2.40
C LEU A 24 6.68 19.51 -2.60
N PRO A 25 6.07 20.43 -1.82
CA PRO A 25 6.35 21.87 -1.92
C PRO A 25 7.77 22.22 -1.49
N GLU A 26 8.37 21.41 -0.62
CA GLU A 26 9.75 21.53 -0.12
C GLU A 26 10.37 20.12 -0.04
N GLU A 27 11.70 20.05 -0.07
CA GLU A 27 12.40 18.77 0.01
C GLU A 27 12.22 18.12 1.38
N LEU A 28 11.87 16.83 1.39
CA LEU A 28 11.73 16.06 2.63
C LEU A 28 13.11 15.93 3.31
N PRO A 29 13.23 16.27 4.61
CA PRO A 29 14.47 16.08 5.35
C PRO A 29 14.95 14.63 5.29
N GLN A 30 16.25 14.43 5.07
CA GLN A 30 16.82 13.09 4.96
C GLN A 30 16.82 12.38 6.32
N PRO A 31 16.59 11.06 6.35
CA PRO A 31 16.65 10.30 7.59
C PRO A 31 18.08 10.29 8.14
N ILE A 32 18.21 10.53 9.45
CA ILE A 32 19.47 10.46 10.19
C ILE A 32 19.34 9.43 11.31
N ASP A 33 20.43 8.74 11.63
CA ASP A 33 20.51 7.91 12.84
C ASP A 33 21.04 8.73 14.03
N GLU A 34 21.17 8.08 15.18
CA GLU A 34 21.73 8.64 16.42
C GLU A 34 23.21 9.09 16.31
N THR A 35 23.92 8.66 15.25
CA THR A 35 25.32 9.00 14.99
C THR A 35 25.51 10.02 13.86
N GLY A 36 24.42 10.48 13.22
CA GLY A 36 24.45 11.34 12.05
C GLY A 36 24.92 10.66 10.75
N LYS A 37 25.02 9.32 10.72
CA LYS A 37 25.40 8.50 9.56
C LYS A 37 24.34 7.44 9.28
N SER A 38 23.56 7.63 8.22
CA SER A 38 22.38 6.81 7.97
C SER A 38 22.65 5.49 7.21
N PHE A 39 21.76 4.52 7.41
CA PHE A 39 21.44 3.34 6.56
C PHE A 39 22.34 2.11 6.48
N GLU A 40 23.59 2.09 6.94
CA GLU A 40 24.44 0.88 6.76
C GLU A 40 23.89 -0.38 7.44
N THR A 41 23.24 -0.23 8.60
CA THR A 41 22.60 -1.36 9.30
C THR A 41 21.34 -1.85 8.58
N LEU A 42 20.56 -0.92 8.01
CA LEU A 42 19.29 -1.23 7.33
C LEU A 42 19.50 -2.01 6.03
N LYS A 43 20.61 -1.74 5.32
CA LYS A 43 21.01 -2.48 4.10
C LYS A 43 21.15 -3.99 4.30
N LYS A 44 21.44 -4.45 5.53
CA LYS A 44 21.64 -5.88 5.82
C LYS A 44 20.36 -6.67 6.01
N VAL A 45 19.25 -6.00 6.32
CA VAL A 45 18.00 -6.65 6.75
C VAL A 45 16.79 -6.29 5.89
N LEU A 46 16.84 -5.18 5.16
CA LEU A 46 15.77 -4.78 4.25
C LEU A 46 16.05 -5.28 2.82
N PRO A 47 14.98 -5.60 2.05
CA PRO A 47 15.16 -5.88 0.64
C PRO A 47 15.79 -4.70 -0.11
N SER A 48 16.74 -5.01 -0.99
CA SER A 48 17.56 -4.06 -1.74
C SER A 48 16.71 -3.04 -2.49
N LYS A 49 15.67 -3.51 -3.18
CA LYS A 49 14.77 -2.66 -3.96
C LYS A 49 13.84 -1.81 -3.09
N VAL A 50 13.46 -2.29 -1.91
CA VAL A 50 12.69 -1.49 -0.94
C VAL A 50 13.51 -0.29 -0.49
N LEU A 51 14.79 -0.51 -0.17
CA LEU A 51 15.70 0.57 0.19
C LEU A 51 15.96 1.54 -0.96
N GLU A 52 16.12 1.04 -2.18
CA GLU A 52 16.28 1.90 -3.38
C GLU A 52 15.07 2.82 -3.58
N LEU A 53 13.86 2.28 -3.42
CA LEU A 53 12.62 3.02 -3.63
C LEU A 53 12.38 4.12 -2.60
N GLU A 54 12.91 3.98 -1.38
CA GLU A 54 12.84 5.03 -0.34
C GLU A 54 13.47 6.36 -0.81
N PHE A 55 14.48 6.30 -1.69
CA PHE A 55 15.17 7.48 -2.23
C PHE A 55 14.82 7.79 -3.68
N SER A 56 13.84 7.07 -4.25
CA SER A 56 13.45 7.28 -5.64
C SER A 56 12.91 8.70 -5.85
N ARG A 57 13.31 9.29 -6.98
CA ARG A 57 12.78 10.56 -7.48
C ARG A 57 11.82 10.37 -8.65
N GLU A 58 11.51 9.12 -9.01
CA GLU A 58 10.51 8.81 -10.03
C GLU A 58 9.11 9.05 -9.47
N ARG A 59 8.28 9.83 -10.17
CA ARG A 59 6.89 10.12 -9.78
C ARG A 59 5.99 8.88 -9.81
N TYR A 60 6.23 7.99 -10.76
CA TYR A 60 5.47 6.75 -10.93
C TYR A 60 6.42 5.57 -10.99
N VAL A 61 6.18 4.57 -10.16
CA VAL A 61 6.96 3.34 -10.10
C VAL A 61 6.08 2.22 -10.62
N LYS A 62 6.53 1.48 -11.66
CA LYS A 62 5.78 0.34 -12.19
C LYS A 62 5.56 -0.71 -11.10
N ILE A 63 4.32 -1.15 -10.92
CA ILE A 63 3.99 -2.31 -10.08
C ILE A 63 4.49 -3.57 -10.82
N PRO A 64 5.33 -4.42 -10.19
CA PRO A 64 5.73 -5.68 -10.80
C PRO A 64 4.51 -6.54 -11.13
N ASP A 65 4.54 -7.23 -12.28
CA ASP A 65 3.37 -7.96 -12.78
C ASP A 65 2.92 -9.06 -11.78
N GLU A 66 3.87 -9.72 -11.09
CA GLU A 66 3.59 -10.68 -10.01
C GLU A 66 2.88 -10.03 -8.80
N VAL A 67 3.26 -8.81 -8.43
CA VAL A 67 2.60 -8.07 -7.34
C VAL A 67 1.19 -7.66 -7.76
N LEU A 68 1.02 -7.25 -9.02
CA LEU A 68 -0.29 -6.89 -9.57
C LEU A 68 -1.23 -8.10 -9.62
N GLU A 69 -0.75 -9.26 -10.03
CA GLU A 69 -1.50 -10.52 -9.98
C GLU A 69 -1.97 -10.81 -8.54
N ARG A 70 -1.08 -10.65 -7.55
CA ARG A 70 -1.44 -10.86 -6.14
C ARG A 70 -2.40 -9.81 -5.60
N TYR A 71 -2.35 -8.56 -6.08
CA TYR A 71 -3.37 -7.58 -5.78
C TYR A 71 -4.76 -8.04 -6.25
N LEU A 72 -4.88 -8.58 -7.46
CA LEU A 72 -6.14 -9.13 -7.95
C LEU A 72 -6.59 -10.33 -7.08
N GLN A 73 -5.65 -11.21 -6.73
CA GLN A 73 -5.92 -12.39 -5.90
C GLN A 73 -6.48 -12.04 -4.51
N VAL A 74 -6.01 -10.95 -3.87
CA VAL A 74 -6.46 -10.54 -2.53
C VAL A 74 -7.69 -9.63 -2.52
N GLY A 75 -8.34 -9.46 -3.67
CA GLY A 75 -9.61 -8.72 -3.79
C GLY A 75 -9.49 -7.26 -4.23
N ARG A 76 -8.38 -6.86 -4.87
CA ARG A 76 -8.30 -5.54 -5.52
C ARG A 76 -8.90 -5.60 -6.95
N PRO A 77 -9.40 -4.48 -7.49
CA PRO A 77 -9.64 -3.18 -6.81
C PRO A 77 -10.76 -3.25 -5.76
N THR A 78 -10.55 -2.59 -4.62
CA THR A 78 -11.59 -2.46 -3.58
C THR A 78 -12.65 -1.44 -4.00
N PRO A 79 -13.94 -1.62 -3.65
CA PRO A 79 -14.99 -0.72 -4.08
C PRO A 79 -14.95 0.62 -3.36
N ILE A 80 -15.60 1.62 -3.95
CA ILE A 80 -16.05 2.82 -3.25
C ILE A 80 -17.53 2.67 -2.92
N ILE A 81 -17.90 2.87 -1.65
CA ILE A 81 -19.30 2.81 -1.20
C ILE A 81 -19.77 4.21 -0.81
N ARG A 82 -20.93 4.61 -1.35
CA ARG A 82 -21.63 5.82 -0.94
C ARG A 82 -22.50 5.56 0.29
N ALA A 83 -22.20 6.20 1.40
CA ALA A 83 -22.86 5.98 2.69
C ALA A 83 -24.19 6.76 2.82
N LYS A 84 -25.16 6.51 1.94
CA LYS A 84 -26.42 7.31 1.87
C LYS A 84 -27.19 7.43 3.19
N ARG A 85 -27.28 6.35 3.98
CA ARG A 85 -27.95 6.40 5.30
C ARG A 85 -27.22 7.30 6.29
N LEU A 86 -25.89 7.39 6.18
CA LEU A 86 -25.10 8.33 6.96
C LEU A 86 -25.28 9.77 6.44
N GLU A 87 -25.35 9.96 5.12
CA GLU A 87 -25.71 11.26 4.53
C GLU A 87 -27.07 11.74 5.06
N GLU A 88 -28.09 10.88 5.05
CA GLU A 88 -29.44 11.17 5.56
C GLU A 88 -29.43 11.51 7.06
N TYR A 89 -28.73 10.72 7.87
CA TYR A 89 -28.55 10.97 9.29
C TYR A 89 -27.88 12.34 9.57
N LEU A 90 -26.99 12.78 8.68
CA LEU A 90 -26.30 14.06 8.76
C LEU A 90 -27.04 15.21 8.04
N GLY A 91 -28.28 15.01 7.60
CA GLY A 91 -29.09 16.05 6.97
C GLY A 91 -28.77 16.32 5.49
N ASN A 92 -28.13 15.38 4.79
CA ASN A 92 -27.85 15.42 3.35
C ASN A 92 -27.01 16.63 2.88
N VAL A 93 -26.20 17.24 3.76
CA VAL A 93 -25.37 18.41 3.44
C VAL A 93 -24.12 18.07 2.61
N VAL A 94 -23.68 16.81 2.66
CA VAL A 94 -22.50 16.32 1.94
C VAL A 94 -22.78 14.92 1.38
N LYS A 95 -21.99 14.54 0.37
CA LYS A 95 -21.92 13.16 -0.13
C LYS A 95 -20.73 12.48 0.51
N ILE A 96 -20.90 11.25 0.99
CA ILE A 96 -19.87 10.50 1.72
C ILE A 96 -19.52 9.25 0.94
N TYR A 97 -18.27 9.18 0.50
CA TYR A 97 -17.71 8.04 -0.22
C TYR A 97 -16.61 7.40 0.60
N LEU A 98 -16.70 6.09 0.79
CA LEU A 98 -15.76 5.31 1.57
C LEU A 98 -14.95 4.43 0.62
N LYS A 99 -13.62 4.59 0.60
CA LYS A 99 -12.72 3.66 -0.10
C LYS A 99 -12.53 2.43 0.80
N MET A 100 -13.15 1.32 0.42
CA MET A 100 -13.33 0.18 1.31
C MET A 100 -12.11 -0.76 1.32
N GLU A 101 -10.98 -0.31 1.85
CA GLU A 101 -9.78 -1.16 2.02
C GLU A 101 -10.01 -2.35 2.98
N SER A 102 -11.15 -2.39 3.68
CA SER A 102 -11.61 -3.55 4.43
C SER A 102 -12.07 -4.73 3.55
N TYR A 103 -12.21 -4.54 2.23
CA TYR A 103 -12.62 -5.59 1.29
C TYR A 103 -11.47 -6.49 0.84
N THR A 104 -10.24 -6.15 1.19
CA THR A 104 -9.12 -7.09 1.00
C THR A 104 -9.30 -8.31 1.90
N TYR A 105 -8.74 -9.45 1.53
CA TYR A 105 -8.95 -10.70 2.29
C TYR A 105 -8.41 -10.65 3.72
N THR A 106 -7.41 -9.80 3.99
CA THR A 106 -6.89 -9.55 5.35
C THR A 106 -7.64 -8.45 6.10
N GLY A 107 -8.66 -7.85 5.47
CA GLY A 107 -9.55 -6.86 6.08
C GLY A 107 -8.95 -5.48 6.32
N SER A 108 -7.79 -5.16 5.72
CA SER A 108 -7.17 -3.83 5.83
C SER A 108 -6.26 -3.49 4.65
N HIS A 109 -5.81 -2.24 4.57
CA HIS A 109 -4.88 -1.77 3.55
C HIS A 109 -3.44 -2.31 3.71
N LYS A 110 -3.12 -2.99 4.81
CA LYS A 110 -1.76 -3.45 5.12
C LYS A 110 -1.21 -4.47 4.12
N ILE A 111 -2.09 -5.29 3.54
CA ILE A 111 -1.68 -6.27 2.50
C ILE A 111 -1.08 -5.60 1.26
N ASN A 112 -1.42 -4.33 1.00
CA ASN A 112 -0.93 -3.61 -0.17
C ASN A 112 0.60 -3.44 -0.14
N SER A 113 1.18 -3.14 1.02
CA SER A 113 2.63 -3.03 1.18
C SER A 113 3.28 -4.37 1.53
N ALA A 114 2.60 -5.25 2.27
CA ALA A 114 3.14 -6.56 2.62
C ALA A 114 3.51 -7.39 1.38
N LEU A 115 2.63 -7.43 0.37
CA LEU A 115 2.89 -8.12 -0.90
C LEU A 115 4.13 -7.60 -1.62
N ALA A 116 4.35 -6.29 -1.65
CA ALA A 116 5.53 -5.70 -2.28
C ALA A 116 6.83 -6.03 -1.51
N HIS A 117 6.80 -5.95 -0.17
CA HIS A 117 7.96 -6.31 0.65
C HIS A 117 8.35 -7.77 0.48
N VAL A 118 7.37 -8.68 0.53
CA VAL A 118 7.61 -10.12 0.36
C VAL A 118 8.10 -10.43 -1.06
N TYR A 119 7.53 -9.78 -2.08
CA TYR A 119 8.01 -9.89 -3.45
C TYR A 119 9.49 -9.49 -3.55
N TYR A 120 9.87 -8.30 -3.08
CA TYR A 120 11.26 -7.86 -3.17
C TYR A 120 12.23 -8.68 -2.31
N ALA A 121 11.81 -9.14 -1.14
CA ALA A 121 12.61 -10.09 -0.35
C ALA A 121 12.86 -11.40 -1.11
N THR A 122 11.84 -11.89 -1.83
CA THR A 122 11.95 -13.09 -2.67
C THR A 122 12.92 -12.85 -3.84
N GLN A 123 12.86 -11.68 -4.48
CA GLN A 123 13.79 -11.30 -5.56
C GLN A 123 15.25 -11.23 -5.08
N ASP A 124 15.47 -10.86 -3.82
CA ASP A 124 16.80 -10.88 -3.19
C ASP A 124 17.25 -12.30 -2.76
N GLY A 125 16.44 -13.33 -3.00
CA GLY A 125 16.76 -14.72 -2.66
C GLY A 125 16.53 -15.07 -1.19
N ALA A 126 15.69 -14.31 -0.47
CA ALA A 126 15.36 -14.62 0.92
C ALA A 126 14.61 -15.96 1.03
N ASN A 127 15.11 -16.87 1.88
CA ASN A 127 14.45 -18.15 2.17
C ASN A 127 13.23 -18.00 3.09
N PHE A 128 13.17 -16.91 3.85
CA PHE A 128 12.09 -16.57 4.76
C PHE A 128 12.07 -15.06 4.99
N VAL A 129 10.93 -14.55 5.46
CA VAL A 129 10.79 -13.17 5.94
C VAL A 129 10.43 -13.18 7.42
N THR A 130 10.85 -12.14 8.14
CA THR A 130 10.51 -11.94 9.55
C THR A 130 9.94 -10.55 9.74
N THR A 131 8.96 -10.41 10.62
CA THR A 131 8.43 -9.11 11.05
C THR A 131 7.91 -9.21 12.48
N GLU A 132 7.85 -8.09 13.17
CA GLU A 132 7.15 -7.93 14.42
C GLU A 132 5.63 -7.82 14.21
N THR A 133 4.84 -8.13 15.24
CA THR A 133 3.42 -7.80 15.25
C THR A 133 2.94 -7.64 16.68
N GLY A 134 2.05 -6.66 16.92
CA GLY A 134 1.36 -6.48 18.19
C GLY A 134 0.01 -7.19 18.17
N ALA A 135 -1.06 -6.42 17.94
CA ALA A 135 -2.43 -6.94 17.87
C ALA A 135 -2.70 -7.93 16.70
N GLY A 136 -1.75 -8.13 15.78
CA GLY A 136 -1.84 -9.16 14.74
C GLY A 136 -2.05 -8.64 13.32
N GLN A 137 -2.58 -7.43 13.11
CA GLN A 137 -2.99 -6.96 11.77
C GLN A 137 -1.87 -6.92 10.72
N TRP A 138 -0.64 -6.56 11.14
CA TRP A 138 0.52 -6.54 10.25
C TRP A 138 1.02 -7.97 9.98
N GLY A 139 1.23 -8.75 11.05
CA GLY A 139 1.60 -10.17 10.92
C GLY A 139 0.63 -10.97 10.05
N SER A 140 -0.68 -10.76 10.18
CA SER A 140 -1.71 -11.42 9.35
C SER A 140 -1.72 -10.94 7.90
N SER A 141 -1.08 -9.81 7.59
CA SER A 141 -0.91 -9.34 6.21
C SER A 141 0.36 -9.87 5.57
N VAL A 142 1.36 -10.25 6.37
CA VAL A 142 2.63 -10.82 5.90
C VAL A 142 2.54 -12.35 5.77
N ALA A 143 1.74 -13.00 6.61
CA ALA A 143 1.48 -14.45 6.58
C ALA A 143 0.59 -14.88 5.39
#